data_AF-A0AAD8H9V7-F1
#
_entry.id   AF-A0AAD8H9V7-F1
#
_cell.length_a   1.000
_cell.length_b   1.000
_cell.length_c   1.000
_cell.angle_alpha   90.00
_cell.angle_beta   90.00
_cell.angle_gamma   90.00
#
_symmetry.space_group_name_H-M   'P 1'
#
loop_
_entity.id
_entity.type
_entity.pdbx_description
1 polymer ?
#
loop_
_entity_poly.entity_id
_entity_poly.type
_entity_poly.pdbx_seq_one_letter_code
_entity_poly.pdbx_strand_id
1 'polypeptide(L)'
;MYTSKKKISKDNGLEPTEFEESVAQALFDLENTNQDLKSDLKDLYINSAAQIDIANRKAVVIHVPYRLRKAFRKIHLKLVRELEKKFSGKDVVVIATRRILRPPKKGSAAQRPRSRTLTAVHDAMLEDVVHPAEIVGKRIRYRLDGSKIIKIYLDPKARNDTEYKLETFAGVYRKLSGKDVVFEYPITEA
;
A
#
# COMPACT_ATOMS: atom_id res chain seq x y z
N MET A 1 -29.71 -6.97 5.03
CA MET A 1 -29.05 -6.88 3.71
C MET A 1 -27.58 -6.52 3.88
N TYR A 2 -26.67 -7.32 3.32
CA TYR A 2 -25.26 -6.93 3.16
C TYR A 2 -25.17 -6.10 1.88
N THR A 3 -24.84 -4.82 2.02
CA THR A 3 -24.66 -3.90 0.90
C THR A 3 -23.17 -3.64 0.71
N SER A 4 -22.73 -3.42 -0.54
CA SER A 4 -21.35 -3.05 -0.87
C SER A 4 -20.86 -1.83 -0.09
N LYS A 5 -21.78 -0.95 0.34
CA LYS A 5 -21.51 0.18 1.25
C LYS A 5 -20.87 -0.24 2.58
N LYS A 6 -21.04 -1.47 3.07
CA LYS A 6 -20.36 -1.94 4.28
C LYS A 6 -18.86 -2.19 4.09
N LYS A 7 -18.40 -2.34 2.83
CA LYS A 7 -16.98 -2.56 2.51
C LYS A 7 -16.18 -1.27 2.43
N ILE A 8 -16.83 -0.12 2.52
CA ILE A 8 -16.16 1.18 2.55
C ILE A 8 -16.56 1.96 3.80
N SER A 9 -15.57 2.46 4.52
CA SER A 9 -15.77 3.32 5.68
C SER A 9 -14.73 4.43 5.67
N LYS A 10 -15.17 5.62 5.24
CA LYS A 10 -14.32 6.80 5.24
C LYS A 10 -14.21 7.42 6.63
N ASP A 11 -13.03 7.94 6.93
CA ASP A 11 -12.85 8.80 8.09
C ASP A 11 -13.70 10.08 7.90
N ASN A 12 -14.38 10.52 8.96
CA ASN A 12 -15.26 11.70 9.01
C ASN A 12 -16.59 11.60 8.22
N GLY A 13 -17.02 10.40 7.80
CA GLY A 13 -18.35 10.21 7.21
C GLY A 13 -18.54 10.86 5.84
N LEU A 14 -17.44 11.13 5.12
CA LEU A 14 -17.46 11.63 3.75
C LEU A 14 -18.08 10.58 2.82
N GLU A 15 -18.76 11.04 1.77
CA GLU A 15 -19.33 10.15 0.76
C GLU A 15 -18.23 9.49 -0.08
N PRO A 16 -18.39 8.20 -0.44
CA PRO A 16 -17.47 7.51 -1.33
C PRO A 16 -17.51 8.10 -2.74
N THR A 17 -16.36 8.11 -3.41
CA THR A 17 -16.28 8.47 -4.83
C THR A 17 -16.71 7.27 -5.69
N GLU A 18 -17.13 7.52 -6.93
CA GLU A 18 -17.56 6.46 -7.86
C GLU A 18 -16.51 5.34 -8.00
N PHE A 19 -15.22 5.71 -8.05
CA PHE A 19 -14.15 4.73 -8.13
C PHE A 19 -14.06 3.87 -6.86
N GLU A 20 -14.20 4.49 -5.69
CA GLU A 20 -14.18 3.76 -4.42
C GLU A 20 -15.39 2.84 -4.26
N GLU A 21 -16.56 3.25 -4.74
CA GLU A 21 -17.74 2.39 -4.81
C GLU A 21 -17.50 1.18 -5.72
N SER A 22 -16.83 1.37 -6.85
CA SER A 22 -16.45 0.26 -7.74
C SER A 22 -15.51 -0.75 -7.06
N VAL A 23 -14.55 -0.26 -6.26
CA VAL A 23 -13.65 -1.13 -5.47
C VAL A 23 -14.39 -1.84 -4.35
N ALA A 24 -15.30 -1.13 -3.65
CA ALA A 24 -16.12 -1.72 -2.60
C ALA A 24 -17.06 -2.80 -3.15
N GLN A 25 -17.64 -2.58 -4.34
CA GLN A 25 -18.44 -3.58 -5.05
C GLN A 25 -17.57 -4.78 -5.44
N ALA A 26 -16.39 -4.54 -6.00
CA ALA A 26 -15.47 -5.60 -6.37
C ALA A 26 -15.10 -6.49 -5.16
N LEU A 27 -14.86 -5.91 -3.99
CA LEU A 27 -14.61 -6.64 -2.74
C LEU A 27 -15.83 -7.43 -2.27
N PHE A 28 -17.03 -6.87 -2.40
CA PHE A 28 -18.27 -7.53 -2.04
C PHE A 28 -18.55 -8.76 -2.91
N ASP A 29 -18.37 -8.66 -4.24
CA ASP A 29 -18.56 -9.83 -5.08
C ASP A 29 -17.50 -10.90 -4.79
N LEU A 30 -16.25 -10.51 -4.47
CA LEU A 30 -15.20 -11.47 -4.10
C LEU A 30 -15.54 -12.23 -2.82
N GLU A 31 -16.18 -11.58 -1.84
CA GLU A 31 -16.68 -12.24 -0.64
C GLU A 31 -17.75 -13.30 -0.96
N ASN A 32 -18.60 -13.05 -1.96
CA ASN A 32 -19.70 -13.94 -2.31
C ASN A 32 -19.27 -15.08 -3.25
N THR A 33 -18.34 -14.80 -4.17
CA THR A 33 -17.91 -15.77 -5.19
C THR A 33 -16.89 -16.76 -4.66
N ASN A 34 -15.96 -16.34 -3.78
CA ASN A 34 -14.89 -17.20 -3.27
C ASN A 34 -15.17 -17.68 -1.85
N GLN A 35 -15.54 -18.96 -1.69
CA GLN A 35 -15.81 -19.57 -0.39
C GLN A 35 -14.60 -19.49 0.57
N ASP A 36 -13.38 -19.62 0.03
CA ASP A 36 -12.13 -19.52 0.81
C ASP A 36 -11.87 -18.13 1.40
N LEU A 37 -12.27 -17.07 0.70
CA LEU A 37 -12.01 -15.68 1.10
C LEU A 37 -13.17 -15.09 1.90
N LYS A 38 -14.33 -15.72 1.87
CA LYS A 38 -15.57 -15.23 2.48
C LYS A 38 -15.43 -14.95 3.97
N SER A 39 -14.87 -15.90 4.74
CA SER A 39 -14.69 -15.73 6.18
C SER A 39 -13.73 -14.61 6.53
N ASP A 40 -12.61 -14.52 5.82
CA ASP A 40 -11.57 -13.51 6.07
C ASP A 40 -12.02 -12.11 5.56
N LEU A 41 -12.80 -12.01 4.47
CA LEU A 41 -13.24 -10.74 3.90
C LEU A 41 -14.46 -10.13 4.60
N LYS A 42 -15.31 -10.93 5.26
CA LYS A 42 -16.58 -10.47 5.85
C LYS A 42 -16.44 -9.21 6.71
N ASP A 43 -15.45 -9.21 7.59
CA ASP A 43 -15.21 -8.11 8.55
C ASP A 43 -14.22 -7.05 8.02
N LEU A 44 -13.69 -7.25 6.81
CA LEU A 44 -12.75 -6.32 6.19
C LEU A 44 -13.47 -5.22 5.41
N TYR A 45 -12.95 -4.01 5.54
CA TYR A 45 -13.38 -2.82 4.82
C TYR A 45 -12.18 -1.93 4.48
N ILE A 46 -12.38 -1.02 3.53
CA ILE A 46 -11.38 -0.06 3.05
C ILE A 46 -11.75 1.35 3.49
N ASN A 47 -10.74 2.21 3.67
CA ASN A 47 -10.94 3.63 3.95
C ASN A 47 -11.14 4.43 2.66
N SER A 48 -10.27 4.19 1.68
CA SER A 48 -10.31 4.89 0.40
C SER A 48 -9.61 4.06 -0.66
N ALA A 49 -9.80 4.46 -1.91
CA ALA A 49 -9.10 3.90 -3.06
C ALA A 49 -8.85 5.00 -4.08
N ALA A 50 -7.67 4.99 -4.70
CA ALA A 50 -7.28 5.97 -5.68
C ALA A 50 -6.60 5.30 -6.87
N GLN A 51 -6.84 5.83 -8.08
CA GLN A 51 -6.02 5.50 -9.24
C GLN A 51 -4.84 6.45 -9.30
N ILE A 52 -3.64 5.91 -9.48
CA ILE A 52 -2.42 6.69 -9.66
C ILE A 52 -1.87 6.40 -11.06
N ASP A 53 -1.70 7.46 -11.84
CA ASP A 53 -1.01 7.39 -13.13
C ASP A 53 0.50 7.28 -12.90
N ILE A 54 1.12 6.26 -13.49
CA ILE A 54 2.54 5.93 -13.37
C ILE A 54 3.08 5.79 -14.79
N ALA A 55 3.89 6.73 -15.26
CA ALA A 55 4.50 6.72 -16.60
C ALA A 55 3.55 6.20 -17.71
N ASN A 56 3.60 4.90 -18.01
CA ASN A 56 2.81 4.24 -19.07
C ASN A 56 1.64 3.36 -18.58
N ARG A 57 1.39 3.27 -17.27
CA ARG A 57 0.35 2.42 -16.65
C ARG A 57 -0.43 3.16 -15.56
N LYS A 58 -1.56 2.60 -15.15
CA LYS A 58 -2.32 3.08 -13.98
C LYS A 58 -2.30 2.02 -12.90
N ALA A 59 -2.00 2.41 -11.67
CA ALA A 59 -2.12 1.55 -10.51
C ALA A 59 -3.35 1.91 -9.68
N VAL A 60 -3.92 0.90 -9.04
CA VAL A 60 -4.98 1.07 -8.04
C VAL A 60 -4.34 0.97 -6.66
N VAL A 61 -4.42 2.05 -5.89
CA VAL A 61 -3.97 2.08 -4.50
C VAL A 61 -5.18 1.99 -3.59
N ILE A 62 -5.21 0.95 -2.75
CA ILE A 62 -6.28 0.71 -1.79
C ILE A 62 -5.77 1.02 -0.39
N HIS A 63 -6.42 1.97 0.27
CA HIS A 63 -6.12 2.38 1.62
C HIS A 63 -6.96 1.58 2.61
N VAL A 64 -6.32 0.80 3.46
CA VAL A 64 -6.97 -0.04 4.49
C VAL A 64 -6.76 0.53 5.89
N PRO A 65 -7.70 0.36 6.83
CA PRO A 65 -7.46 0.73 8.22
C PRO A 65 -6.22 0.04 8.79
N TYR A 66 -5.38 0.78 9.51
CA TYR A 66 -4.19 0.21 10.16
C TYR A 66 -4.49 -1.00 11.06
N ARG A 67 -5.65 -1.02 11.73
CA ARG A 67 -6.10 -2.13 12.58
C ARG A 67 -6.28 -3.43 11.80
N LEU A 68 -6.68 -3.35 10.54
CA LEU A 68 -6.97 -4.49 9.68
C LEU A 68 -5.78 -4.90 8.79
N ARG A 69 -4.65 -4.16 8.85
CA ARG A 69 -3.43 -4.44 8.05
C ARG A 69 -3.01 -5.90 8.10
N LYS A 70 -3.01 -6.51 9.29
CA LYS A 70 -2.56 -7.90 9.48
C LYS A 70 -3.47 -8.91 8.76
N ALA A 71 -4.78 -8.68 8.81
CA ALA A 71 -5.75 -9.53 8.12
C ALA A 71 -5.61 -9.39 6.59
N PHE A 72 -5.47 -8.16 6.08
CA PHE A 72 -5.20 -7.94 4.65
C PHE A 72 -3.88 -8.57 4.21
N ARG A 73 -2.83 -8.56 5.04
CA ARG A 73 -1.54 -9.23 4.73
C ARG A 73 -1.68 -10.74 4.59
N LYS A 74 -2.50 -11.38 5.42
CA LYS A 74 -2.75 -12.84 5.37
C LYS A 74 -3.36 -13.25 4.03
N ILE A 75 -4.32 -12.48 3.51
CA ILE A 75 -5.03 -12.79 2.26
C ILE A 75 -4.45 -12.07 1.04
N HIS A 76 -3.36 -11.32 1.19
CA HIS A 76 -2.90 -10.35 0.20
C HIS A 76 -2.66 -10.95 -1.19
N LEU A 77 -1.95 -12.07 -1.29
CA LEU A 77 -1.59 -12.68 -2.57
C LEU A 77 -2.83 -13.07 -3.38
N LYS A 78 -3.83 -13.68 -2.73
CA LYS A 78 -5.09 -14.06 -3.36
C LYS A 78 -5.93 -12.83 -3.71
N LEU A 79 -6.03 -11.88 -2.78
CA LEU A 79 -6.82 -10.66 -2.95
C LEU A 79 -6.31 -9.81 -4.12
N VAL A 80 -5.01 -9.55 -4.19
CA VAL A 80 -4.41 -8.75 -5.26
C VAL A 80 -4.62 -9.40 -6.61
N ARG A 81 -4.39 -10.72 -6.73
CA ARG A 81 -4.61 -11.45 -7.99
C ARG A 81 -6.04 -11.33 -8.50
N GLU A 82 -7.03 -11.47 -7.62
CA GLU A 82 -8.45 -11.37 -8.00
C GLU A 82 -8.87 -9.94 -8.34
N LEU A 83 -8.34 -8.93 -7.63
CA LEU A 83 -8.59 -7.54 -7.97
C LEU A 83 -7.92 -7.13 -9.28
N GLU A 84 -6.71 -7.60 -9.56
CA GLU A 84 -6.01 -7.34 -10.83
C GLU A 84 -6.78 -7.89 -12.04
N LYS A 85 -7.37 -9.09 -11.91
CA LYS A 85 -8.28 -9.63 -12.94
C LYS A 85 -9.48 -8.71 -13.19
N LYS A 86 -10.09 -8.17 -12.13
CA LYS A 86 -11.26 -7.27 -12.25
C LYS A 86 -10.91 -5.90 -12.82
N PHE A 87 -9.74 -5.36 -12.50
CA PHE A 87 -9.27 -4.06 -12.96
C PHE A 87 -8.45 -4.12 -14.25
N SER A 88 -8.74 -5.09 -15.12
CA SER A 88 -8.14 -5.22 -16.46
C SER A 88 -6.61 -5.32 -16.44
N GLY A 89 -6.03 -5.97 -15.44
CA GLY A 89 -4.58 -6.15 -15.30
C GLY A 89 -3.83 -4.92 -14.78
N LYS A 90 -4.54 -3.89 -14.27
CA LYS A 90 -3.90 -2.77 -13.55
C LYS A 90 -3.31 -3.28 -12.24
N ASP A 91 -2.08 -2.90 -11.95
CA ASP A 91 -1.41 -3.28 -10.70
C ASP A 91 -2.17 -2.74 -9.48
N VAL A 92 -2.42 -3.62 -8.50
CA VAL A 92 -3.12 -3.25 -7.26
C VAL A 92 -2.13 -3.25 -6.09
N VAL A 93 -2.08 -2.17 -5.33
CA VAL A 93 -1.24 -2.02 -4.13
C VAL A 93 -2.11 -1.69 -2.92
N VAL A 94 -1.92 -2.42 -1.82
CA VAL A 94 -2.67 -2.24 -0.57
C VAL A 94 -1.80 -1.55 0.47
N ILE A 95 -2.25 -0.41 0.99
CA ILE A 95 -1.48 0.42 1.94
C ILE A 95 -2.32 0.71 3.17
N ALA A 96 -1.76 0.55 4.36
CA ALA A 96 -2.47 0.95 5.57
C ALA A 96 -2.49 2.48 5.77
N THR A 97 -3.65 3.03 6.13
CA THR A 97 -3.81 4.43 6.50
C THR A 97 -3.08 4.72 7.81
N ARG A 98 -2.08 5.60 7.74
CA ARG A 98 -1.27 6.00 8.89
C ARG A 98 -1.34 7.51 9.07
N ARG A 99 -1.57 7.96 10.30
CA ARG A 99 -1.63 9.39 10.64
C ARG A 99 -0.24 9.91 11.00
N ILE A 100 0.24 10.90 10.25
CA ILE A 100 1.47 11.64 10.57
C ILE A 100 1.13 12.80 11.50
N LEU A 101 1.82 12.90 12.63
CA LEU A 101 1.72 14.02 13.56
C LEU A 101 2.93 14.94 13.41
N ARG A 102 2.66 16.25 13.34
CA ARG A 102 3.71 17.28 13.30
C ARG A 102 4.55 17.23 14.58
N PRO A 103 5.84 17.57 14.51
CA PRO A 103 6.66 17.73 15.71
C PRO A 103 5.98 18.72 16.68
N PRO A 104 5.96 18.43 17.99
CA PRO A 104 5.43 19.38 18.97
C PRO A 104 6.26 20.66 18.94
N LYS A 105 5.60 21.81 19.19
CA LYS A 105 6.30 23.11 19.30
C LYS A 105 7.19 23.11 20.55
N LYS A 106 8.29 23.88 20.51
CA LYS A 106 9.20 24.05 21.66
C LYS A 106 8.40 24.54 22.88
N GLY A 107 8.54 23.85 24.01
CA GLY A 107 7.79 24.14 25.25
C GLY A 107 6.45 23.43 25.41
N SER A 108 6.02 22.60 24.44
CA SER A 108 4.84 21.76 24.62
C SER A 108 5.15 20.54 25.49
N ALA A 109 4.29 20.27 26.48
CA ALA A 109 4.35 19.05 27.29
C ALA A 109 3.87 17.80 26.50
N ALA A 110 3.15 17.98 25.39
CA ALA A 110 2.60 16.88 24.62
C ALA A 110 3.67 16.17 23.80
N GLN A 111 3.98 14.92 24.16
CA GLN A 111 4.88 14.06 23.38
C GLN A 111 4.11 13.35 22.26
N ARG A 112 4.64 13.39 21.04
CA ARG A 112 4.08 12.62 19.92
C ARG A 112 4.58 11.17 19.96
N PRO A 113 3.73 10.17 19.67
CA PRO A 113 4.18 8.79 19.50
C PRO A 113 5.19 8.64 18.37
N ARG A 114 6.23 7.83 18.57
CA ARG A 114 7.26 7.54 17.53
C ARG A 114 6.65 6.94 16.26
N SER A 115 5.64 6.10 16.40
CA SER A 115 4.91 5.47 15.29
C SER A 115 4.17 6.45 14.38
N ARG A 116 3.92 7.69 14.85
CA ARG A 116 3.23 8.75 14.09
C ARG A 116 4.18 9.82 13.57
N THR A 117 5.48 9.54 13.54
CA THR A 117 6.48 10.42 12.93
C THR A 117 6.52 10.22 11.42
N LEU A 118 6.89 11.26 10.66
CA LEU A 118 6.98 11.19 9.20
C LEU A 118 7.92 10.06 8.74
N THR A 119 9.08 9.93 9.38
CA THR A 119 10.06 8.91 9.05
C THR A 119 9.52 7.50 9.28
N ALA A 120 8.97 7.21 10.46
CA ALA A 120 8.43 5.89 10.77
C ALA A 120 7.24 5.51 9.87
N VAL A 121 6.38 6.49 9.54
CA VAL A 121 5.25 6.24 8.62
C VAL A 121 5.73 5.95 7.21
N HIS A 122 6.74 6.67 6.71
CA HIS A 122 7.29 6.43 5.38
C HIS A 122 7.97 5.05 5.28
N ASP A 123 8.72 4.65 6.30
CA ASP A 123 9.35 3.32 6.34
C ASP A 123 8.30 2.21 6.40
N ALA A 124 7.29 2.35 7.26
CA ALA A 124 6.19 1.39 7.33
C ALA A 124 5.29 1.39 6.09
N MET A 125 5.29 2.47 5.29
CA MET A 125 4.59 2.53 4.00
C MET A 125 5.35 1.78 2.92
N LEU A 126 6.70 1.87 2.91
CA LEU A 126 7.53 1.07 2.01
C LEU A 126 7.27 -0.43 2.19
N GLU A 127 7.23 -0.90 3.44
CA GLU A 127 6.91 -2.29 3.76
C GLU A 127 5.53 -2.75 3.28
N ASP A 128 4.55 -1.85 3.22
CA ASP A 128 3.21 -2.21 2.73
C ASP A 128 3.18 -2.25 1.20
N VAL A 129 3.88 -1.33 0.54
CA VAL A 129 3.93 -1.23 -0.92
C VAL A 129 4.54 -2.49 -1.53
N VAL A 130 5.60 -3.04 -0.91
CA VAL A 130 6.36 -4.16 -1.49
C VAL A 130 5.87 -5.54 -1.06
N HIS A 131 4.93 -5.62 -0.10
CA HIS A 131 4.36 -6.90 0.33
C HIS A 131 3.80 -7.65 -0.89
N PRO A 132 4.11 -8.94 -1.11
CA PRO A 132 4.67 -9.92 -0.17
C PRO A 132 6.20 -9.96 -0.05
N ALA A 133 6.95 -9.23 -0.87
CA ALA A 133 8.40 -9.21 -0.76
C ALA A 133 8.85 -8.50 0.52
N GLU A 134 9.89 -9.02 1.16
CA GLU A 134 10.50 -8.40 2.34
C GLU A 134 11.69 -7.52 1.93
N ILE A 135 11.89 -6.43 2.68
CA ILE A 135 13.02 -5.52 2.47
C ILE A 135 14.22 -6.07 3.26
N VAL A 136 15.26 -6.49 2.54
CA VAL A 136 16.52 -6.99 3.10
C VAL A 136 17.48 -5.86 3.42
N GLY A 137 17.43 -4.78 2.65
CA GLY A 137 18.37 -3.68 2.81
C GLY A 137 17.83 -2.34 2.34
N LYS A 138 18.36 -1.27 2.90
CA LYS A 138 18.04 0.11 2.50
C LYS A 138 19.31 0.93 2.49
N ARG A 139 19.61 1.54 1.35
CA ARG A 139 20.74 2.47 1.16
C ARG A 139 20.20 3.81 0.67
N ILE A 140 20.81 4.90 1.13
CA ILE A 140 20.47 6.25 0.66
C ILE A 140 21.71 6.79 -0.04
N ARG A 141 21.61 6.99 -1.36
CA ARG A 141 22.66 7.61 -2.15
C ARG A 141 22.43 9.11 -2.22
N TYR A 142 23.43 9.87 -1.81
CA TYR A 142 23.47 11.32 -1.96
C TYR A 142 24.24 11.64 -3.23
N ARG A 143 23.64 12.41 -4.14
CA ARG A 143 24.30 12.89 -5.37
C ARG A 143 24.95 14.24 -5.12
N LEU A 144 25.88 14.63 -6.00
CA LEU A 144 26.56 15.92 -5.97
C LEU A 144 25.56 17.09 -6.05
N ASP A 145 24.47 16.91 -6.80
CA ASP A 145 23.37 17.88 -6.93
C ASP A 145 22.52 18.04 -5.65
N GLY A 146 22.89 17.38 -4.54
CA GLY A 146 22.13 17.37 -3.28
C GLY A 146 20.88 16.49 -3.27
N SER A 147 20.50 15.96 -4.43
CA SER A 147 19.38 15.01 -4.56
C SER A 147 19.69 13.67 -3.89
N LYS A 148 18.65 13.03 -3.36
CA LYS A 148 18.74 11.76 -2.63
C LYS A 148 17.96 10.69 -3.37
N ILE A 149 18.59 9.53 -3.57
CA ILE A 149 17.94 8.34 -4.12
C ILE A 149 17.96 7.26 -3.05
N ILE A 150 16.80 6.71 -2.71
CA ILE A 150 16.69 5.61 -1.77
C ILE A 150 16.71 4.31 -2.58
N LYS A 151 17.74 3.49 -2.38
CA LYS A 151 17.84 2.14 -2.93
C LYS A 151 17.30 1.15 -1.90
N ILE A 152 16.32 0.35 -2.30
CA ILE A 152 15.70 -0.67 -1.46
C ILE A 152 15.99 -2.02 -2.07
N TYR A 153 16.58 -2.89 -1.26
CA TYR A 153 16.90 -4.26 -1.64
C TYR A 153 15.80 -5.19 -1.16
N LEU A 154 15.14 -5.87 -2.10
CA LEU A 154 14.11 -6.87 -1.82
C LEU A 154 14.72 -8.28 -1.74
N ASP A 155 14.06 -9.20 -1.04
CA ASP A 155 14.48 -10.60 -1.00
C ASP A 155 14.41 -11.23 -2.41
N PRO A 156 15.52 -11.79 -2.94
CA PRO A 156 15.54 -12.49 -4.23
C PRO A 156 14.52 -13.62 -4.35
N LYS A 157 14.07 -14.23 -3.25
CA LYS A 157 13.08 -15.32 -3.29
C LYS A 157 11.73 -14.89 -3.85
N ALA A 158 11.34 -13.64 -3.58
CA ALA A 158 10.07 -13.08 -4.06
C ALA A 158 10.19 -12.49 -5.48
N ARG A 159 11.36 -12.61 -6.14
CA ARG A 159 11.65 -11.95 -7.41
C ARG A 159 10.61 -12.24 -8.49
N ASN A 160 10.26 -13.51 -8.67
CA ASN A 160 9.31 -13.93 -9.69
C ASN A 160 7.91 -13.30 -9.51
N ASP A 161 7.53 -12.99 -8.27
CA ASP A 161 6.21 -12.44 -7.93
C ASP A 161 6.18 -10.90 -7.98
N THR A 162 7.31 -10.22 -7.74
CA THR A 162 7.33 -8.75 -7.60
C THR A 162 8.10 -7.99 -8.68
N GLU A 163 8.90 -8.67 -9.51
CA GLU A 163 9.74 -8.02 -10.55
C GLU A 163 8.92 -7.21 -11.57
N TYR A 164 7.73 -7.68 -11.95
CA TYR A 164 6.87 -6.96 -12.91
C TYR A 164 6.25 -5.67 -12.35
N LYS A 165 6.30 -5.45 -11.03
CA LYS A 165 5.67 -4.33 -10.30
C LYS A 165 6.65 -3.29 -9.77
N LEU A 166 7.95 -3.44 -9.97
CA LEU A 166 8.95 -2.56 -9.36
C LEU A 166 8.78 -1.08 -9.74
N GLU A 167 8.48 -0.81 -11.02
CA GLU A 167 8.19 0.55 -11.50
C GLU A 167 6.93 1.12 -10.84
N THR A 168 5.91 0.27 -10.67
CA THR A 168 4.65 0.63 -10.02
C THR A 168 4.88 0.99 -8.56
N PHE A 169 5.65 0.19 -7.82
CA PHE A 169 6.01 0.48 -6.43
C PHE A 169 6.75 1.81 -6.29
N ALA A 170 7.69 2.08 -7.19
CA ALA A 170 8.44 3.34 -7.19
C ALA A 170 7.52 4.53 -7.46
N GLY A 171 6.64 4.43 -8.45
CA GLY A 171 5.67 5.47 -8.80
C GLY A 171 4.67 5.77 -7.68
N VAL A 172 4.07 4.72 -7.10
CA VAL A 172 3.13 4.84 -5.97
C VAL A 172 3.81 5.50 -4.78
N TYR A 173 4.98 5.02 -4.39
CA TYR A 173 5.69 5.59 -3.24
C TYR A 173 6.12 7.03 -3.49
N ARG A 174 6.57 7.37 -4.69
CA ARG A 174 6.91 8.74 -5.09
C ARG A 174 5.70 9.67 -4.98
N LYS A 175 4.54 9.24 -5.47
CA LYS A 175 3.31 10.04 -5.43
C LYS A 175 2.83 10.29 -3.99
N LEU A 176 2.92 9.28 -3.13
CA LEU A 176 2.45 9.37 -1.74
C LEU A 176 3.44 10.10 -0.82
N SER A 177 4.74 9.92 -1.03
CA SER A 177 5.78 10.41 -0.11
C SER A 177 6.62 11.58 -0.62
N GLY A 178 6.60 11.84 -1.93
CA GLY A 178 7.46 12.81 -2.60
C GLY A 178 8.95 12.39 -2.66
N LYS A 179 9.29 11.14 -2.32
CA LYS A 179 10.67 10.65 -2.30
C LYS A 179 10.93 9.69 -3.44
N ASP A 180 12.08 9.84 -4.09
CA ASP A 180 12.52 8.95 -5.15
C ASP A 180 13.13 7.66 -4.57
N VAL A 181 12.60 6.53 -5.04
CA VAL A 181 12.99 5.19 -4.61
C VAL A 181 13.30 4.34 -5.84
N VAL A 182 14.32 3.51 -5.71
CA VAL A 182 14.66 2.46 -6.67
C VAL A 182 14.66 1.13 -5.93
N PHE A 183 13.91 0.16 -6.46
CA PHE A 183 13.87 -1.21 -5.94
C PHE A 183 14.82 -2.09 -6.75
N GLU A 184 15.70 -2.81 -6.06
CA GLU A 184 16.69 -3.71 -6.64
C GLU A 184 16.64 -5.04 -5.88
N TYR A 185 17.06 -6.13 -6.52
CA TYR A 185 17.39 -7.36 -5.80
C TYR A 185 18.90 -7.38 -5.57
N PRO A 186 19.39 -7.78 -4.39
CA PRO A 186 20.81 -7.95 -4.17
C PRO A 186 21.32 -9.01 -5.14
N ILE A 187 22.40 -8.68 -5.85
CA ILE A 187 23.14 -9.66 -6.64
C ILE A 187 23.84 -10.53 -5.60
N THR A 188 23.41 -11.78 -5.45
CA THR A 188 24.23 -12.77 -4.75
C THR A 188 25.54 -12.87 -5.51
N GLU A 189 26.64 -12.42 -4.91
CA GLU A 189 27.97 -12.82 -5.36
C GLU A 189 27.98 -14.36 -5.33
N ALA A 190 28.20 -14.95 -6.51
CA ALA A 190 28.32 -16.38 -6.70
C ALA A 190 29.61 -16.90 -6.07
#